data_AF-A0AAJ2NUB2-F1
#
_entry.id   AF-A0AAJ2NUB2-F1
#
_cell.length_a   1.000
_cell.length_b   1.000
_cell.length_c   1.000
_cell.angle_alpha   90.00
_cell.angle_beta   90.00
_cell.angle_gamma   90.00
#
_symmetry.space_group_name_H-M   'P 1'
#
loop_
_entity.id
_entity.type
_entity.pdbx_description
1 polymer ?
#
loop_
_entity_poly.entity_id
_entity_poly.type
_entity_poly.pdbx_seq_one_letter_code
_entity_poly.pdbx_strand_id
1 'polypeptide(L)'
;MPMHYPPLPDGTYRYGDPPQPLPSPVPGPDPSSPAPDPGSAYPPPAPDGRPGDGPPPAWAPAEGRPPGTAAAAAIIGVAALVVVVVLGVVFLGPGSDPGRGTDPSRGPFPQVLPPAERAPGSGSFTVDGTFTVVSTPAEPVSGDRTGCDLPITLSDIGEGTTITLIDSGAAQIGTAMLVYSGGDLSSCTFTFEFPDVPAGGSFYMVELPGRGQLTYTEGELRAGVDITLGR
;
A
#
# COMPACT_ATOMS: atom_id res chain seq x y z
N MET A 1 10.70 -7.85 33.40
CA MET A 1 12.07 -7.32 33.17
C MET A 1 12.17 -7.06 31.67
N PRO A 2 12.51 -5.85 31.21
CA PRO A 2 12.63 -5.57 29.78
C PRO A 2 13.84 -6.33 29.23
N MET A 3 13.67 -6.98 28.09
CA MET A 3 14.69 -7.79 27.44
C MET A 3 15.02 -7.21 26.07
N HIS A 4 16.29 -7.23 25.67
CA HIS A 4 16.75 -6.68 24.39
C HIS A 4 17.61 -7.71 23.64
N TYR A 5 17.57 -7.67 22.31
CA TYR A 5 18.44 -8.45 21.45
C TYR A 5 19.63 -7.58 21.03
N PRO A 6 20.88 -7.87 21.41
CA PRO A 6 22.01 -7.06 20.97
C PRO A 6 22.21 -7.20 19.44
N PRO A 7 22.32 -6.11 18.68
CA PRO A 7 22.65 -6.18 17.25
C PRO A 7 24.11 -6.62 17.06
N LEU A 8 24.37 -7.30 15.96
CA LEU A 8 25.71 -7.58 15.46
C LEU A 8 26.40 -6.28 14.99
N PRO A 9 27.73 -6.27 14.78
CA PRO A 9 28.49 -5.08 14.36
C PRO A 9 28.04 -4.49 13.01
N ASP A 10 27.32 -5.27 12.22
CA ASP A 10 26.72 -4.92 10.92
C ASP A 10 25.25 -4.48 11.03
N GLY A 11 24.72 -4.33 12.26
CA GLY A 11 23.33 -3.93 12.51
C GLY A 11 22.30 -5.03 12.31
N THR A 12 22.73 -6.28 12.06
CA THR A 12 21.81 -7.41 11.87
C THR A 12 21.53 -8.15 13.18
N TYR A 13 20.40 -8.86 13.24
CA TYR A 13 20.02 -9.70 14.39
C TYR A 13 20.06 -11.18 14.00
N ARG A 14 20.66 -12.04 14.84
CA ARG A 14 20.59 -13.49 14.67
C ARG A 14 19.26 -14.00 15.21
N TYR A 15 18.47 -14.59 14.32
CA TYR A 15 17.25 -15.29 14.69
C TYR A 15 17.60 -16.54 15.52
N GLY A 16 17.15 -16.59 16.78
CA GLY A 16 17.27 -17.77 17.66
C GLY A 16 18.13 -17.61 18.92
N ASP A 17 18.75 -16.46 19.17
CA ASP A 17 19.48 -16.23 20.43
C ASP A 17 18.51 -16.02 21.61
N PRO A 18 18.84 -16.42 22.85
CA PRO A 18 18.01 -16.11 24.00
C PRO A 18 18.06 -14.60 24.29
N PRO A 19 16.92 -13.98 24.63
CA PRO A 19 16.88 -12.56 24.98
C PRO A 19 17.79 -12.29 26.18
N GLN A 20 18.58 -11.20 26.15
CA GLN A 20 19.46 -10.82 27.24
C GLN A 20 18.85 -9.69 28.10
N PRO A 21 19.14 -9.67 29.42
CA PRO A 21 18.74 -8.57 30.28
C PRO A 21 19.43 -7.27 29.85
N LEU A 22 18.73 -6.15 30.01
CA LEU A 22 19.30 -4.83 29.72
C LEU A 22 20.60 -4.61 30.50
N PRO A 23 21.66 -4.07 29.86
CA PRO A 23 22.83 -3.62 30.60
C PRO A 23 22.40 -2.57 31.63
N SER A 24 22.93 -2.69 32.85
CA SER A 24 22.69 -1.69 33.89
C SER A 24 23.07 -0.31 33.38
N PRO A 25 22.32 0.76 33.73
CA PRO A 25 22.69 2.12 33.36
C PRO A 25 24.14 2.37 33.79
N VAL A 26 25.01 2.65 32.82
CA VAL A 26 26.35 3.13 33.12
C VAL A 26 26.17 4.43 33.92
N PRO A 27 26.77 4.57 35.11
CA PRO A 27 26.74 5.82 35.84
C PRO A 27 27.16 6.96 34.90
N GLY A 28 26.33 8.02 34.86
CA GLY A 28 26.66 9.22 34.08
C GLY A 28 28.01 9.80 34.51
N PRO A 29 28.68 10.56 33.62
CA PRO A 29 30.01 11.09 33.91
C PRO A 29 29.98 11.90 35.22
N ASP A 30 30.95 11.62 36.09
CA ASP A 30 31.11 12.33 37.36
C ASP A 30 31.14 13.85 37.10
N PRO A 31 30.40 14.66 37.88
CA PRO A 31 30.39 16.12 37.74
C PRO A 31 31.75 16.78 38.07
N SER A 32 32.77 15.98 38.36
CA SER A 32 34.14 16.41 38.70
C SER A 32 35.11 16.38 37.53
N SER A 33 34.68 16.01 36.32
CA SER A 33 35.56 16.06 35.14
C SER A 33 35.72 17.51 34.66
N PRO A 34 36.94 18.06 34.58
CA PRO A 34 37.15 19.40 34.05
C PRO A 34 36.75 19.44 32.56
N ALA A 35 36.04 20.50 32.16
CA ALA A 35 35.60 20.69 30.79
C ALA A 35 36.80 20.74 29.83
N PRO A 36 36.68 20.17 28.61
CA PRO A 36 37.72 20.31 27.59
C PRO A 36 37.86 21.78 27.16
N ASP A 37 39.11 22.23 27.07
CA ASP A 37 39.54 23.58 26.73
C ASP A 37 38.99 24.02 25.34
N PRO A 38 38.35 25.21 25.18
CA PRO A 38 37.76 25.63 23.90
C PRO A 38 38.79 25.96 22.79
N GLY A 39 40.09 25.84 23.06
CA GLY A 39 41.15 26.47 22.25
C GLY A 39 41.78 25.66 21.11
N SER A 40 41.37 24.42 20.82
CA SER A 40 42.22 23.52 20.01
C SER A 40 41.63 22.98 18.70
N ALA A 41 40.56 23.58 18.15
CA ALA A 41 39.90 23.03 16.95
C ALA A 41 39.52 24.05 15.85
N TYR A 42 40.34 25.08 15.63
CA TYR A 42 40.18 25.95 14.45
C TYR A 42 41.49 26.04 13.65
N PRO A 43 41.52 25.63 12.36
CA PRO A 43 42.56 26.08 11.45
C PRO A 43 42.43 27.59 11.18
N PRO A 44 43.54 28.30 10.88
CA PRO A 44 43.52 29.75 10.71
C PRO A 44 42.65 30.18 9.51
N PRO A 45 41.99 31.36 9.58
CA PRO A 45 41.21 31.88 8.47
C PRO A 45 42.09 32.26 7.27
N ALA A 46 41.57 32.04 6.07
CA ALA A 46 42.18 32.48 4.81
C ALA A 46 42.24 34.01 4.73
N PRO A 47 43.23 34.59 4.03
CA PRO A 47 43.39 36.05 3.93
C PRO A 47 42.21 36.72 3.19
N ASP A 48 41.86 37.91 3.68
CA ASP A 48 40.75 38.76 3.25
C ASP A 48 40.82 39.15 1.76
N GLY A 49 39.98 38.52 0.94
CA GLY A 49 39.68 38.97 -0.42
C GLY A 49 38.57 40.03 -0.39
N ARG A 50 38.92 41.28 -0.71
CA ARG A 50 37.96 42.39 -0.86
C ARG A 50 36.87 42.06 -1.91
N PRO A 51 35.61 42.42 -1.68
CA PRO A 51 34.58 42.34 -2.71
C PRO A 51 34.74 43.54 -3.66
N GLY A 52 35.07 43.31 -4.93
CA GLY A 52 35.01 44.39 -5.92
C GLY A 52 35.69 44.23 -7.28
N ASP A 53 36.71 43.38 -7.45
CA ASP A 53 37.55 43.42 -8.67
C ASP A 53 37.43 42.16 -9.56
N GLY A 54 36.20 41.76 -9.89
CA GLY A 54 35.93 40.82 -10.98
C GLY A 54 35.34 41.55 -12.17
N PRO A 55 35.81 41.34 -13.42
CA PRO A 55 35.12 41.88 -14.59
C PRO A 55 33.69 41.31 -14.64
N PRO A 56 32.68 42.12 -15.00
CA PRO A 56 31.29 41.66 -15.00
C PRO A 56 31.14 40.50 -16.00
N PRO A 57 30.34 39.46 -15.68
CA PRO A 57 29.99 38.44 -16.66
C PRO A 57 29.21 39.10 -17.81
N ALA A 58 29.63 38.82 -19.04
CA ALA A 58 28.97 39.30 -20.24
C ALA A 58 27.49 38.86 -20.23
N TRP A 59 26.59 39.81 -20.47
CA TRP A 59 25.17 39.53 -20.70
C TRP A 59 25.02 38.55 -21.88
N ALA A 60 24.58 37.33 -21.58
CA ALA A 60 24.01 36.44 -22.57
C ALA A 60 22.58 36.93 -22.90
N PRO A 61 22.20 37.07 -24.18
CA PRO A 61 20.85 37.45 -24.55
C PRO A 61 19.85 36.36 -24.12
N ALA A 62 18.72 36.82 -23.60
CA ALA A 62 17.57 35.97 -23.27
C ALA A 62 17.00 35.36 -24.56
N GLU A 63 17.26 34.08 -24.82
CA GLU A 63 16.61 33.36 -25.90
C GLU A 63 15.27 32.78 -25.44
N GLY A 64 14.25 33.14 -26.23
CA GLY A 64 12.84 32.97 -25.93
C GLY A 64 12.43 31.53 -25.64
N ARG A 65 11.65 31.39 -24.57
CA ARG A 65 10.74 30.28 -24.33
C ARG A 65 9.82 30.11 -25.56
N PRO A 66 9.79 28.96 -26.24
CA PRO A 66 8.81 28.74 -27.30
C PRO A 66 7.40 28.66 -26.70
N PRO A 67 6.40 29.30 -27.33
CA PRO A 67 5.01 29.25 -26.89
C PRO A 67 4.43 27.83 -27.06
N GLY A 68 3.63 27.43 -26.08
CA GLY A 68 2.95 26.14 -26.06
C GLY A 68 2.01 25.97 -27.24
N THR A 69 2.27 24.94 -28.04
CA THR A 69 1.28 24.36 -28.93
C THR A 69 0.32 23.52 -28.11
N ALA A 70 -0.86 24.06 -27.84
CA ALA A 70 -2.02 23.31 -27.38
C ALA A 70 -2.43 22.30 -28.47
N ALA A 71 -2.03 21.04 -28.30
CA ALA A 71 -2.56 19.95 -29.11
C ALA A 71 -3.92 19.55 -28.54
N ALA A 72 -4.98 20.14 -29.09
CA ALA A 72 -6.36 19.68 -28.89
C ALA A 72 -6.53 18.32 -29.59
N ALA A 73 -6.33 17.22 -28.86
CA ALA A 73 -6.70 15.89 -29.31
C ALA A 73 -8.19 15.67 -29.02
N ALA A 74 -9.04 16.02 -29.99
CA ALA A 74 -10.43 15.61 -30.00
C ALA A 74 -10.51 14.11 -30.31
N ILE A 75 -10.64 13.27 -29.28
CA ILE A 75 -10.93 11.85 -29.47
C ILE A 75 -12.44 11.69 -29.61
N ILE A 76 -12.80 11.26 -30.81
CA ILE A 76 -14.12 10.90 -31.30
C ILE A 76 -14.70 9.80 -30.39
N GLY A 77 -15.68 10.14 -29.56
CA GLY A 77 -16.52 9.17 -28.86
C GLY A 77 -17.60 8.65 -29.79
N VAL A 78 -17.27 7.65 -30.62
CA VAL A 78 -18.27 6.86 -31.34
C VAL A 78 -18.94 5.92 -30.32
N ALA A 79 -20.24 6.16 -30.14
CA ALA A 79 -21.13 5.31 -29.37
C ALA A 79 -21.11 3.86 -29.89
N ALA A 80 -20.67 2.92 -29.07
CA ALA A 80 -20.87 1.49 -29.29
C ALA A 80 -21.96 1.02 -28.33
N LEU A 81 -23.21 1.13 -28.80
CA LEU A 81 -24.39 0.57 -28.16
C LEU A 81 -24.36 -0.95 -28.38
N VAL A 82 -23.88 -1.70 -27.39
CA VAL A 82 -23.89 -3.18 -27.46
C VAL A 82 -25.29 -3.67 -27.11
N VAL A 83 -26.14 -3.79 -28.13
CA VAL A 83 -27.40 -4.53 -28.06
C VAL A 83 -27.07 -6.02 -28.14
N VAL A 84 -27.17 -6.73 -27.01
CA VAL A 84 -27.10 -8.19 -27.00
C VAL A 84 -28.47 -8.73 -27.45
N VAL A 85 -28.59 -9.01 -28.75
CA VAL A 85 -29.73 -9.76 -29.30
C VAL A 85 -29.50 -11.23 -29.00
N VAL A 86 -30.27 -11.79 -28.07
CA VAL A 86 -30.36 -13.23 -27.81
C VAL A 86 -31.10 -13.88 -28.99
N LEU A 87 -30.36 -14.27 -30.02
CA LEU A 87 -30.88 -15.14 -31.07
C LEU A 87 -30.78 -16.59 -30.59
N GLY A 88 -31.91 -17.09 -30.08
CA GLY A 88 -32.13 -18.50 -29.85
C GLY A 88 -32.00 -19.26 -31.16
N VAL A 89 -30.92 -20.03 -31.29
CA VAL A 89 -30.75 -20.96 -32.40
C VAL A 89 -31.39 -22.28 -31.98
N VAL A 90 -32.62 -22.49 -32.43
CA VAL A 90 -33.26 -23.80 -32.50
C VAL A 90 -32.58 -24.55 -33.65
N PHE A 91 -31.71 -25.52 -33.33
CA PHE A 91 -31.25 -26.49 -34.32
C PHE A 91 -32.17 -27.71 -34.29
N LEU A 92 -32.96 -27.85 -35.35
CA LEU A 92 -33.74 -29.02 -35.72
C LEU A 92 -32.87 -30.03 -36.49
N GLY A 93 -32.69 -31.22 -35.90
CA GLY A 93 -32.57 -32.54 -36.57
C GLY A 93 -31.22 -32.97 -37.16
N PRO A 94 -31.04 -34.27 -37.57
CA PRO A 94 -31.97 -35.42 -37.48
C PRO A 94 -31.36 -36.73 -36.91
N GLY A 95 -32.23 -37.71 -36.61
CA GLY A 95 -32.13 -39.12 -37.04
C GLY A 95 -31.03 -40.07 -36.49
N SER A 96 -31.50 -41.04 -35.69
CA SER A 96 -31.04 -42.43 -35.42
C SER A 96 -29.78 -43.00 -36.11
N ASP A 97 -28.91 -43.69 -35.34
CA ASP A 97 -28.89 -45.16 -35.22
C ASP A 97 -27.90 -45.66 -34.14
N PRO A 98 -28.15 -46.80 -33.46
CA PRO A 98 -27.27 -47.40 -32.46
C PRO A 98 -26.33 -48.44 -33.09
N GLY A 99 -25.02 -48.28 -32.91
CA GLY A 99 -24.05 -49.21 -33.52
C GLY A 99 -22.64 -49.14 -32.96
N ARG A 100 -22.40 -49.94 -31.91
CA ARG A 100 -21.22 -50.79 -31.68
C ARG A 100 -19.88 -50.32 -32.28
N GLY A 101 -18.96 -49.90 -31.40
CA GLY A 101 -17.53 -49.83 -31.68
C GLY A 101 -16.73 -49.45 -30.43
N THR A 102 -16.22 -50.45 -29.72
CA THR A 102 -15.24 -50.31 -28.64
C THR A 102 -13.92 -49.73 -29.16
N ASP A 103 -13.49 -48.60 -28.60
CA ASP A 103 -12.07 -48.21 -28.60
C ASP A 103 -11.66 -47.80 -27.16
N PRO A 104 -10.82 -48.60 -26.47
CA PRO A 104 -10.37 -48.30 -25.12
C PRO A 104 -9.06 -47.49 -25.07
N SER A 105 -8.79 -46.61 -26.05
CA SER A 105 -7.46 -45.97 -26.19
C SER A 105 -7.45 -44.43 -26.10
N ARG A 106 -8.36 -43.81 -25.34
CA ARG A 106 -8.23 -42.40 -24.97
C ARG A 106 -8.08 -42.29 -23.45
N GLY A 107 -6.83 -42.33 -23.00
CA GLY A 107 -6.47 -42.12 -21.60
C GLY A 107 -7.09 -40.81 -21.07
N PRO A 108 -7.39 -40.74 -19.77
CA PRO A 108 -8.04 -39.58 -19.19
C PRO A 108 -7.09 -38.39 -19.32
N PHE A 109 -7.51 -37.37 -20.06
CA PHE A 109 -6.93 -36.04 -19.92
C PHE A 109 -6.87 -35.73 -18.42
N PRO A 110 -5.74 -35.24 -17.88
CA PRO A 110 -5.75 -34.70 -16.55
C PRO A 110 -6.83 -33.62 -16.55
N GLN A 111 -7.92 -33.90 -15.84
CA GLN A 111 -8.94 -32.90 -15.56
C GLN A 111 -8.15 -31.79 -14.86
N VAL A 112 -8.02 -30.62 -15.49
CA VAL A 112 -7.67 -29.42 -14.74
C VAL A 112 -8.79 -29.30 -13.74
N LEU A 113 -8.54 -29.71 -12.50
CA LEU A 113 -9.48 -29.54 -11.42
C LEU A 113 -9.90 -28.08 -11.47
N PRO A 114 -11.20 -27.76 -11.56
CA PRO A 114 -11.62 -26.38 -11.38
C PRO A 114 -10.97 -25.87 -10.09
N PRO A 115 -10.50 -24.60 -10.05
CA PRO A 115 -10.05 -23.99 -8.81
C PRO A 115 -11.08 -24.36 -7.76
N ALA A 116 -10.67 -24.86 -6.60
CA ALA A 116 -11.58 -25.38 -5.57
C ALA A 116 -12.72 -24.38 -5.35
N GLU A 117 -13.81 -24.59 -6.08
CA GLU A 117 -14.91 -23.65 -6.10
C GLU A 117 -15.55 -23.88 -4.75
N ARG A 118 -15.55 -22.83 -3.92
CA ARG A 118 -16.09 -22.89 -2.57
C ARG A 118 -17.40 -23.68 -2.60
N ALA A 119 -17.55 -24.60 -1.66
CA ALA A 119 -18.79 -25.36 -1.53
C ALA A 119 -19.96 -24.35 -1.54
N PRO A 120 -20.91 -24.46 -2.51
CA PRO A 120 -22.06 -23.58 -2.56
C PRO A 120 -22.80 -23.66 -1.22
N GLY A 121 -22.79 -22.57 -0.44
CA GLY A 121 -23.40 -22.52 0.89
C GLY A 121 -22.55 -21.93 2.02
N SER A 122 -21.28 -21.59 1.79
CA SER A 122 -20.55 -20.69 2.69
C SER A 122 -21.12 -19.28 2.53
N GLY A 123 -21.89 -18.83 3.53
CA GLY A 123 -22.53 -17.51 3.51
C GLY A 123 -21.54 -16.35 3.35
N SER A 124 -22.05 -15.14 3.19
CA SER A 124 -21.23 -13.93 3.19
C SER A 124 -21.24 -13.25 4.57
N PHE A 125 -20.28 -12.35 4.79
CA PHE A 125 -20.24 -11.48 5.95
C PHE A 125 -19.73 -10.09 5.56
N THR A 126 -20.05 -9.09 6.38
CA THR A 126 -19.52 -7.74 6.24
C THR A 126 -18.19 -7.61 6.97
N VAL A 127 -17.25 -6.90 6.37
CA VAL A 127 -15.98 -6.54 6.98
C VAL A 127 -15.96 -5.04 7.21
N ASP A 128 -15.90 -4.67 8.48
CA ASP A 128 -15.67 -3.29 8.91
C ASP A 128 -14.18 -3.08 9.17
N GLY A 129 -13.67 -1.92 8.75
CA GLY A 129 -12.27 -1.60 8.93
C GLY A 129 -12.01 -0.14 9.26
N THR A 130 -10.91 0.07 9.99
CA THR A 130 -10.36 1.37 10.34
C THR A 130 -8.94 1.47 9.79
N PHE A 131 -8.64 2.61 9.17
CA PHE A 131 -7.34 2.97 8.66
C PHE A 131 -6.89 4.27 9.33
N THR A 132 -5.80 4.22 10.09
CA THR A 132 -5.27 5.36 10.84
C THR A 132 -3.89 5.74 10.33
N VAL A 133 -3.70 7.00 9.99
CA VAL A 133 -2.40 7.59 9.68
C VAL A 133 -1.96 8.41 10.88
N VAL A 134 -0.79 8.10 11.42
CA VAL A 134 -0.19 8.80 12.57
C VAL A 134 0.95 9.68 12.09
N SER A 135 1.07 10.85 12.69
CA SER A 135 2.18 11.77 12.46
C SER A 135 3.52 11.15 12.85
N THR A 136 4.52 11.35 12.01
CA THR A 136 5.93 11.15 12.37
C THR A 136 6.67 12.49 12.30
N PRO A 137 7.85 12.64 12.92
CA PRO A 137 8.63 13.88 12.81
C PRO A 137 8.97 14.30 11.36
N ALA A 138 9.05 13.34 10.44
CA ALA A 138 9.32 13.59 9.02
C ALA A 138 8.03 13.79 8.20
N GLU A 139 6.90 13.26 8.67
CA GLU A 139 5.61 13.24 7.99
C GLU A 139 4.52 13.76 8.94
N PRO A 140 4.35 15.09 9.05
CA PRO A 140 3.31 15.68 9.88
C PRO A 140 1.93 15.43 9.26
N VAL A 141 0.97 15.06 10.10
CA VAL A 141 -0.42 14.72 9.76
C VAL A 141 -1.34 15.43 10.73
N SER A 142 -2.42 16.04 10.24
CA SER A 142 -3.40 16.72 11.09
C SER A 142 -4.81 16.44 10.62
N GLY A 143 -5.62 15.81 11.47
CA GLY A 143 -7.06 15.63 11.28
C GLY A 143 -7.86 16.60 12.15
N ASP A 144 -8.99 17.06 11.62
CA ASP A 144 -10.00 17.79 12.38
C ASP A 144 -11.42 17.28 12.09
N ARG A 145 -12.48 18.06 12.36
CA ARG A 145 -13.86 17.63 12.09
C ARG A 145 -14.30 17.80 10.62
N THR A 146 -13.46 18.41 9.80
CA THR A 146 -13.76 18.82 8.42
C THR A 146 -12.89 18.13 7.38
N GLY A 147 -11.73 17.61 7.77
CA GLY A 147 -10.89 16.83 6.88
C GLY A 147 -9.60 16.37 7.53
N CYS A 148 -8.75 15.80 6.69
CA CYS A 148 -7.42 15.35 7.06
C CYS A 148 -6.38 15.98 6.13
N ASP A 149 -5.40 16.66 6.72
CA ASP A 149 -4.21 17.14 6.04
C ASP A 149 -3.12 16.06 6.12
N LEU A 150 -2.86 15.43 4.98
CA LEU A 150 -1.78 14.47 4.78
C LEU A 150 -0.59 15.13 4.08
N PRO A 151 0.65 14.73 4.40
CA PRO A 151 1.81 15.17 3.64
C PRO A 151 1.75 14.63 2.20
N ILE A 152 2.46 15.28 1.28
CA ILE A 152 2.46 14.89 -0.15
C ILE A 152 2.81 13.41 -0.33
N THR A 153 3.71 12.89 0.52
CA THR A 153 4.13 11.50 0.50
C THR A 153 3.05 10.50 0.88
N LEU A 154 1.93 10.94 1.47
CA LEU A 154 0.77 10.12 1.88
C LEU A 154 -0.54 10.59 1.20
N SER A 155 -0.46 11.56 0.28
CA SER A 155 -1.64 12.15 -0.38
C SER A 155 -2.42 11.18 -1.28
N ASP A 156 -1.84 10.03 -1.60
CA ASP A 156 -2.45 8.91 -2.32
C ASP A 156 -3.41 8.05 -1.47
N ILE A 157 -3.39 8.18 -0.14
CA ILE A 157 -4.20 7.36 0.79
C ILE A 157 -5.16 8.21 1.64
N GLY A 158 -5.71 9.27 1.04
CA GLY A 158 -6.68 10.14 1.69
C GLY A 158 -8.12 9.63 1.62
N GLU A 159 -9.03 10.50 2.01
CA GLU A 159 -10.47 10.30 1.79
C GLU A 159 -10.74 10.08 0.30
N GLY A 160 -11.59 9.10 -0.01
CA GLY A 160 -11.94 8.72 -1.37
C GLY A 160 -10.97 7.73 -2.02
N THR A 161 -9.83 7.42 -1.41
CA THR A 161 -8.95 6.36 -1.91
C THR A 161 -9.67 5.02 -1.91
N THR A 162 -9.61 4.30 -3.03
CA THR A 162 -10.23 2.99 -3.19
C THR A 162 -9.25 1.88 -2.83
N ILE A 163 -9.62 1.04 -1.86
CA ILE A 163 -8.88 -0.17 -1.47
C ILE A 163 -9.56 -1.40 -2.03
N THR A 164 -8.82 -2.50 -2.17
CA THR A 164 -9.31 -3.73 -2.79
C THR A 164 -9.23 -4.90 -1.83
N LEU A 165 -10.25 -5.76 -1.83
CA LEU A 165 -10.23 -7.03 -1.12
C LEU A 165 -10.07 -8.17 -2.14
N ILE A 166 -9.08 -9.02 -1.90
CA ILE A 166 -8.70 -10.14 -2.77
C ILE A 166 -8.77 -11.43 -1.95
N ASP A 167 -9.24 -12.49 -2.58
CA ASP A 167 -9.25 -13.83 -2.02
C ASP A 167 -7.92 -14.56 -2.20
N SER A 168 -7.68 -15.59 -1.40
CA SER A 168 -6.61 -16.58 -1.57
C SER A 168 -6.45 -17.17 -2.97
N GLY A 169 -7.52 -17.22 -3.78
CA GLY A 169 -7.47 -17.61 -5.19
C GLY A 169 -7.02 -16.51 -6.16
N ALA A 170 -6.53 -15.37 -5.66
CA ALA A 170 -6.24 -14.14 -6.40
C ALA A 170 -7.46 -13.53 -7.14
N ALA A 171 -8.67 -13.92 -6.73
CA ALA A 171 -9.90 -13.32 -7.23
C ALA A 171 -10.22 -12.06 -6.43
N GLN A 172 -10.45 -10.95 -7.12
CA GLN A 172 -10.96 -9.73 -6.50
C GLN A 172 -12.38 -9.98 -5.99
N ILE A 173 -12.60 -9.75 -4.70
CA ILE A 173 -13.91 -9.86 -4.05
C ILE A 173 -14.69 -8.55 -4.21
N GLY A 174 -14.02 -7.42 -3.97
CA GLY A 174 -14.66 -6.12 -4.01
C GLY A 174 -13.70 -4.96 -3.77
N THR A 175 -14.27 -3.75 -3.75
CA THR A 175 -13.56 -2.51 -3.48
C THR A 175 -14.30 -1.70 -2.42
N ALA A 176 -13.57 -0.97 -1.59
CA ALA A 176 -14.14 -0.05 -0.61
C ALA A 176 -13.45 1.32 -0.73
N MET A 177 -14.18 2.39 -0.46
CA MET A 177 -13.60 3.73 -0.39
C MET A 177 -13.27 4.07 1.07
N LEU A 178 -12.12 4.71 1.28
CA LEU A 178 -11.78 5.30 2.57
C LEU A 178 -12.66 6.53 2.81
N VAL A 179 -13.42 6.52 3.90
CA VAL A 179 -14.27 7.63 4.33
C VAL A 179 -13.64 8.24 5.56
N TYR A 180 -13.43 9.56 5.57
CA TYR A 180 -12.87 10.24 6.72
C TYR A 180 -13.83 10.16 7.92
N SER A 181 -13.34 9.69 9.06
CA SER A 181 -14.14 9.50 10.28
C SER A 181 -13.70 10.37 11.45
N GLY A 182 -12.54 11.02 11.35
CA GLY A 182 -12.04 11.98 12.34
C GLY A 182 -10.53 11.88 12.55
N GLY A 183 -10.01 12.67 13.48
CA GLY A 183 -8.59 12.73 13.76
C GLY A 183 -8.25 13.80 14.79
N ASP A 184 -6.96 14.04 14.98
CA ASP A 184 -6.41 15.10 15.82
C ASP A 184 -5.14 15.71 15.20
N LEU A 185 -4.47 16.60 15.93
CA LEU A 185 -3.24 17.28 15.48
C LEU A 185 -2.05 16.34 15.22
N SER A 186 -2.22 15.04 15.43
CA SER A 186 -1.22 14.01 15.23
C SER A 186 -1.73 12.77 14.49
N SER A 187 -2.99 12.75 14.05
CA SER A 187 -3.56 11.57 13.43
C SER A 187 -4.77 11.87 12.55
N CYS A 188 -4.98 11.01 11.57
CA CYS A 188 -6.21 10.95 10.79
C CYS A 188 -6.72 9.52 10.74
N THR A 189 -8.03 9.37 10.86
CA THR A 189 -8.72 8.09 10.85
C THR A 189 -9.75 8.07 9.74
N PHE A 190 -9.76 6.94 9.04
CA PHE A 190 -10.67 6.64 7.95
C PHE A 190 -11.35 5.30 8.24
N THR A 191 -12.59 5.15 7.81
CA THR A 191 -13.33 3.90 7.88
C THR A 191 -13.60 3.37 6.49
N PHE A 192 -13.72 2.05 6.36
CA PHE A 192 -14.11 1.38 5.13
C PHE A 192 -14.92 0.13 5.44
N GLU A 193 -15.69 -0.31 4.45
CA GLU A 193 -16.54 -1.50 4.57
C GLU A 193 -16.46 -2.33 3.28
N PHE A 194 -16.27 -3.64 3.42
CA PHE A 194 -16.51 -4.59 2.34
C PHE A 194 -17.79 -5.38 2.64
N PRO A 195 -18.90 -5.10 1.94
CA PRO A 195 -20.08 -5.94 2.04
C PRO A 195 -19.87 -7.26 1.32
N ASP A 196 -20.64 -8.27 1.71
CA ASP A 196 -20.77 -9.54 0.99
C ASP A 196 -19.46 -10.34 0.78
N VAL A 197 -18.54 -10.30 1.74
CA VAL A 197 -17.30 -11.09 1.69
C VAL A 197 -17.63 -12.58 1.82
N PRO A 198 -17.28 -13.43 0.84
CA PRO A 198 -17.57 -14.86 0.90
C PRO A 198 -16.80 -15.53 2.06
N ALA A 199 -17.48 -16.31 2.90
CA ALA A 199 -16.83 -17.12 3.92
C ALA A 199 -16.08 -18.34 3.35
N GLY A 200 -15.27 -18.98 4.17
CA GLY A 200 -14.54 -20.21 3.84
C GLY A 200 -13.30 -20.00 2.98
N GLY A 201 -12.81 -18.76 2.84
CA GLY A 201 -11.51 -18.47 2.24
C GLY A 201 -10.36 -18.91 3.16
N SER A 202 -9.24 -19.36 2.57
CA SER A 202 -8.06 -19.75 3.36
C SER A 202 -7.39 -18.53 4.00
N PHE A 203 -7.32 -17.45 3.22
CA PHE A 203 -6.87 -16.13 3.64
C PHE A 203 -7.45 -15.10 2.67
N TYR A 204 -7.44 -13.85 3.10
CA TYR A 204 -7.91 -12.69 2.36
C TYR A 204 -6.81 -11.64 2.37
N MET A 205 -6.78 -10.79 1.36
CA MET A 205 -5.75 -9.77 1.19
C MET A 205 -6.42 -8.42 0.98
N VAL A 206 -6.12 -7.48 1.85
CA VAL A 206 -6.52 -6.07 1.69
C VAL A 206 -5.37 -5.35 1.01
N GLU A 207 -5.60 -4.88 -0.22
CA GLU A 207 -4.65 -4.11 -0.99
C GLU A 207 -4.88 -2.61 -0.79
N LEU A 208 -3.81 -1.91 -0.42
CA LEU A 208 -3.75 -0.46 -0.36
C LEU A 208 -2.97 0.06 -1.57
N PRO A 209 -3.55 0.96 -2.38
CA PRO A 209 -2.89 1.51 -3.57
C PRO A 209 -1.52 2.07 -3.24
N GLY A 210 -0.49 1.63 -3.98
CA GLY A 210 0.89 2.12 -3.80
C GLY A 210 1.59 1.69 -2.50
N ARG A 211 0.92 0.97 -1.60
CA ARG A 211 1.48 0.55 -0.29
C ARG A 211 1.59 -0.94 -0.08
N GLY A 212 1.01 -1.72 -0.98
CA GLY A 212 1.08 -3.18 -0.93
C GLY A 212 -0.17 -3.79 -0.32
N GLN A 213 -0.01 -4.99 0.23
CA GLN A 213 -1.11 -5.87 0.61
C GLN A 213 -0.92 -6.39 2.03
N LEU A 214 -2.02 -6.50 2.77
CA LEU A 214 -2.08 -7.05 4.11
C LEU A 214 -2.92 -8.32 4.10
N THR A 215 -2.38 -9.42 4.63
CA THR A 215 -3.05 -10.72 4.67
C THR A 215 -3.79 -10.91 5.98
N TYR A 216 -5.04 -11.36 5.90
CA TYR A 216 -5.92 -11.64 7.02
C TYR A 216 -6.54 -13.03 6.89
N THR A 217 -6.82 -13.66 8.02
CA THR A 217 -7.72 -14.80 8.13
C THR A 217 -9.18 -14.33 8.15
N GLU A 218 -10.12 -15.25 7.90
CA GLU A 218 -11.56 -14.95 8.02
C GLU A 218 -11.92 -14.44 9.43
N GLY A 219 -11.32 -15.03 10.47
CA GLY A 219 -11.56 -14.64 11.86
C GLY A 219 -11.14 -13.20 12.15
N GLU A 220 -10.00 -12.76 11.60
CA GLU A 220 -9.54 -11.38 11.72
C GLU A 220 -10.44 -10.40 10.96
N LEU A 221 -10.87 -10.75 9.74
CA LEU A 221 -11.80 -9.91 9.01
C LEU A 221 -13.15 -9.75 9.73
N ARG A 222 -13.65 -10.82 10.37
CA ARG A 222 -14.88 -10.77 11.19
C ARG A 222 -14.71 -9.99 12.48
N ALA A 223 -13.52 -9.96 13.05
CA ALA A 223 -13.22 -9.19 14.26
C ALA A 223 -13.13 -7.69 13.97
N GLY A 224 -12.89 -7.33 12.71
CA GLY A 224 -12.67 -5.96 12.26
C GLY A 224 -11.19 -5.72 11.93
N VAL A 225 -10.96 -4.95 10.88
CA VAL A 225 -9.61 -4.65 10.39
C VAL A 225 -9.11 -3.33 10.98
N ASP A 226 -7.92 -3.33 11.56
CA ASP A 226 -7.23 -2.10 12.02
C ASP A 226 -5.87 -1.98 11.32
N ILE A 227 -5.70 -0.93 10.55
CA ILE A 227 -4.48 -0.65 9.79
C ILE A 227 -3.94 0.70 10.25
N THR A 228 -2.73 0.73 10.80
CA THR A 228 -2.04 1.98 11.17
C THR A 228 -0.76 2.21 10.36
N LEU A 229 -0.59 3.40 9.79
CA LEU A 229 0.64 3.90 9.17
C LEU A 229 1.30 4.99 10.04
N GLY A 230 2.62 5.18 9.88
CA GLY A 230 3.36 6.22 10.60
C GLY A 230 3.85 5.79 11.99
N ARG A 231 4.29 4.53 12.12
CA ARG A 231 4.88 3.95 13.33
C ARG A 231 6.28 3.42 13.06
#